data_AF-A0A833Z3I2-F1
#
_entry.id   AF-A0A833Z3I2-F1
#
_cell.length_a   1.000
_cell.length_b   1.000
_cell.length_c   1.000
_cell.angle_alpha   90.00
_cell.angle_beta   90.00
_cell.angle_gamma   90.00
#
_symmetry.space_group_name_H-M   'P 1'
#
loop_
_entity.id
_entity.type
_entity.pdbx_description
1 polymer ?
#
loop_
_entity_poly.entity_id
_entity_poly.type
_entity_poly.pdbx_seq_one_letter_code
_entity_poly.pdbx_strand_id
1 'polypeptide(L)'
;MRCAPRPQSDSPALAWLRWAGVGDEATAGGDRPAWPRGPPATPSPPPRSDSGDRKQIYNILRTLGLRPSATDCDIVRRACESVSTRAAHMCAAGLAGVINRMRESRSEDVMRITVGVDGSVYKLHPSFKERFHASVRRLTPNCEITFIQSEDGSGRGAALVSAVACKKACMLGQ
;
A
#
# COMPACT_ATOMS: atom_id res chain seq x y z
N MET A 1 44.89 -20.20 -0.67
CA MET A 1 43.99 -19.02 -0.58
C MET A 1 42.64 -19.40 -1.17
N ARG A 2 41.62 -19.66 -0.34
CA ARG A 2 40.24 -19.91 -0.78
C ARG A 2 39.43 -18.66 -0.44
N CYS A 3 38.83 -18.03 -1.46
CA CYS A 3 37.94 -16.90 -1.28
C CYS A 3 36.71 -17.30 -0.46
N ALA A 4 36.37 -16.49 0.55
CA ALA A 4 35.14 -16.63 1.30
C ALA A 4 33.92 -16.42 0.39
N PRO A 5 32.81 -17.17 0.57
CA PRO A 5 31.57 -16.90 -0.14
C PRO A 5 30.94 -15.58 0.33
N ARG A 6 30.42 -14.81 -0.62
CA ARG A 6 29.72 -13.53 -0.40
C ARG A 6 28.49 -13.74 0.50
N PRO A 7 28.10 -12.77 1.34
CA PRO A 7 26.87 -12.84 2.10
C PRO A 7 25.66 -12.85 1.15
N GLN A 8 24.74 -13.79 1.37
CA GLN A 8 23.45 -13.83 0.69
C GLN A 8 22.67 -12.56 1.05
N SER A 9 22.39 -11.74 0.05
CA SER A 9 21.49 -10.60 0.16
C SER A 9 20.06 -11.13 0.17
N ASP A 10 19.46 -11.22 1.35
CA ASP A 10 18.03 -11.48 1.49
C ASP A 10 17.26 -10.33 0.82
N SER A 11 16.57 -10.65 -0.27
CA SER A 11 15.77 -9.68 -1.01
C SER A 11 14.62 -9.16 -0.13
N PRO A 12 14.36 -7.85 -0.07
CA PRO A 12 13.26 -7.28 0.73
C PRO A 12 11.87 -7.81 0.34
N ALA A 13 11.75 -8.44 -0.83
CA ALA A 13 10.54 -9.15 -1.26
C ALA A 13 10.24 -10.40 -0.43
N LEU A 14 11.27 -11.13 0.03
CA LEU A 14 11.10 -12.34 0.85
C LEU A 14 10.77 -12.00 2.31
N ALA A 15 11.28 -10.85 2.81
CA ALA A 15 10.87 -10.31 4.10
C ALA A 15 9.37 -9.91 4.11
N TRP A 16 8.87 -9.42 2.97
CA TRP A 16 7.45 -9.11 2.78
C TRP A 16 6.54 -10.33 2.82
N LEU A 17 6.91 -11.42 2.13
CA LEU A 17 6.14 -12.67 2.13
C LEU A 17 6.11 -13.33 3.51
N ARG A 18 7.23 -13.30 4.25
CA ARG A 18 7.31 -13.79 5.64
C ARG A 18 6.45 -12.98 6.61
N TRP A 19 6.33 -11.66 6.42
CA TRP A 19 5.48 -10.81 7.26
C TRP A 19 3.99 -10.97 6.93
N ALA A 20 3.65 -11.24 5.66
CA ALA A 20 2.26 -11.36 5.19
C ALA A 20 1.61 -12.73 5.43
N GLY A 21 2.35 -13.74 5.93
CA GLY A 21 1.80 -15.05 6.24
C GLY A 21 1.25 -15.82 5.03
N VAL A 22 1.75 -15.54 3.81
CA VAL A 22 1.40 -16.30 2.60
C VAL A 22 2.47 -17.37 2.40
N GLY A 23 2.20 -18.58 2.86
CA GLY A 23 3.00 -19.76 2.57
C GLY A 23 2.36 -20.58 1.45
N ASP A 24 3.14 -20.93 0.43
CA ASP A 24 2.82 -21.99 -0.53
C ASP A 24 2.71 -23.32 0.22
N GLU A 25 1.52 -23.91 0.20
CA GLU A 25 1.25 -25.24 0.76
C GLU A 25 1.53 -26.29 -0.33
N ALA A 26 2.79 -26.73 -0.45
CA ALA A 26 3.13 -27.95 -1.19
C ALA A 26 4.54 -28.44 -0.84
N THR A 27 4.66 -29.31 0.17
CA THR A 27 5.38 -30.60 0.11
C THR A 27 5.34 -31.27 1.49
N ALA A 28 4.72 -32.45 1.52
CA ALA A 28 4.71 -33.34 2.67
C ALA A 28 6.06 -34.09 2.76
N GLY A 29 6.66 -34.11 3.96
CA GLY A 29 7.72 -35.04 4.34
C GLY A 29 8.98 -34.39 4.90
N GLY A 30 9.19 -34.53 6.22
CA GLY A 30 10.50 -34.34 6.88
C GLY A 30 10.63 -33.06 7.74
N ASP A 31 10.70 -33.26 9.06
CA ASP A 31 11.21 -32.35 10.10
C ASP A 31 10.86 -30.85 10.03
N ARG A 32 9.83 -30.44 10.79
CA ARG A 32 9.57 -29.01 11.04
C ARG A 32 10.69 -28.43 11.91
N PRO A 33 11.43 -27.40 11.47
CA PRO A 33 12.29 -26.66 12.37
C PRO A 33 11.42 -25.87 13.37
N ALA A 34 11.81 -25.92 14.65
CA ALA A 34 11.20 -25.12 15.71
C ALA A 34 11.43 -23.63 15.43
N TRP A 35 10.37 -22.89 15.10
CA TRP A 35 10.44 -21.45 14.94
C TRP A 35 10.78 -20.79 16.29
N PRO A 36 11.78 -19.89 16.35
CA PRO A 36 11.95 -19.05 17.52
C PRO A 36 10.71 -18.18 17.68
N ARG A 37 10.08 -18.23 18.86
CA ARG A 37 8.94 -17.37 19.18
C ARG A 37 9.41 -15.93 19.09
N GLY A 38 8.89 -15.18 18.13
CA GLY A 38 9.06 -13.73 18.09
C GLY A 38 8.57 -13.10 19.39
N PRO A 39 9.02 -11.87 19.71
CA PRO A 39 8.51 -11.15 20.89
C PRO A 39 6.98 -11.07 20.82
N PRO A 40 6.29 -11.17 21.97
CA PRO A 40 4.83 -11.09 21.99
C PRO A 40 4.39 -9.78 21.33
N ALA A 41 3.51 -9.88 20.33
CA ALA A 41 2.84 -8.72 19.77
C ALA A 41 2.20 -7.96 20.93
N THR A 42 2.64 -6.72 21.17
CA THR A 42 1.97 -5.84 22.13
C THR A 42 0.51 -5.73 21.70
N PRO A 43 -0.47 -5.99 22.59
CA PRO A 43 -1.86 -5.85 22.23
C PRO A 43 -2.10 -4.40 21.81
N SER A 44 -2.53 -4.23 20.57
CA SER A 44 -3.05 -2.96 20.08
C SER A 44 -4.13 -2.49 21.07
N PRO A 45 -4.14 -1.21 21.49
CA PRO A 45 -5.22 -0.71 22.33
C PRO A 45 -6.55 -1.00 21.64
N PRO A 46 -7.61 -1.37 22.39
CA PRO A 46 -8.90 -1.64 21.79
C PRO A 46 -9.34 -0.42 20.99
N PRO A 47 -9.87 -0.60 19.76
CA PRO A 47 -10.35 0.52 18.98
C PRO A 47 -11.39 1.25 19.83
N ARG A 48 -11.13 2.52 20.12
CA ARG A 48 -12.07 3.41 20.81
C ARG A 48 -13.28 3.53 19.90
N SER A 49 -14.23 2.61 20.07
CA SER A 49 -15.45 2.55 19.29
C SER A 49 -16.34 3.66 19.83
N ASP A 50 -16.34 4.80 19.15
CA ASP A 50 -17.35 5.80 19.41
C ASP A 50 -18.72 5.18 19.10
N SER A 51 -19.70 5.50 19.92
CA SER A 51 -21.06 4.99 19.80
C SER A 51 -21.70 5.34 18.44
N GLY A 52 -21.19 6.37 17.76
CA GLY A 52 -21.58 6.80 16.41
C GLY A 52 -21.22 5.80 15.32
N ASP A 53 -19.97 5.33 15.28
CA ASP A 53 -19.47 4.43 14.22
C ASP A 53 -20.24 3.11 14.18
N ARG A 54 -20.55 2.56 15.35
CA ARG A 54 -21.29 1.30 15.46
C ARG A 54 -22.72 1.44 14.94
N LYS A 55 -23.39 2.58 15.19
CA LYS A 55 -24.73 2.85 14.65
C LYS A 55 -24.71 2.96 13.12
N GLN A 56 -23.70 3.64 12.57
CA GLN A 56 -23.55 3.76 11.12
C GLN A 56 -23.31 2.40 10.46
N ILE A 57 -22.43 1.57 11.02
CA ILE A 57 -22.18 0.20 10.54
C ILE A 57 -23.47 -0.63 10.59
N TYR A 58 -24.19 -0.58 11.71
CA TYR A 58 -25.48 -1.26 11.86
C TYR A 58 -26.48 -0.86 10.77
N ASN A 59 -26.60 0.45 10.49
CA ASN A 59 -27.49 0.97 9.46
C ASN A 59 -27.08 0.50 8.06
N ILE A 60 -25.78 0.51 7.72
CA ILE A 60 -25.27 0.02 6.43
C ILE A 60 -25.59 -1.46 6.26
N LEU A 61 -25.29 -2.28 7.27
CA LEU A 61 -25.57 -3.72 7.24
C LEU A 61 -27.08 -4.01 7.12
N ARG A 62 -27.94 -3.20 7.74
CA ARG A 62 -29.40 -3.28 7.58
C ARG A 62 -29.87 -2.93 6.18
N THR A 63 -29.30 -1.90 5.55
CA THR A 63 -29.59 -1.55 4.14
C THR A 63 -29.18 -2.67 3.19
N LEU A 64 -28.16 -3.46 3.55
CA LEU A 64 -27.76 -4.67 2.83
C LEU A 64 -28.64 -5.90 3.12
N GLY A 65 -29.73 -5.74 3.89
CA GLY A 65 -30.68 -6.81 4.20
C GLY A 65 -30.29 -7.72 5.38
N LEU A 66 -29.23 -7.38 6.12
CA LEU A 66 -28.75 -8.19 7.25
C LEU A 66 -29.41 -7.77 8.57
N ARG A 67 -29.43 -8.67 9.57
CA ARG A 67 -29.83 -8.37 10.95
C ARG A 67 -28.62 -8.54 11.89
N PRO A 68 -27.69 -7.57 11.91
CA PRO A 68 -26.44 -7.72 12.64
C PRO A 68 -26.62 -7.56 14.16
N SER A 69 -25.89 -8.34 14.94
CA SER A 69 -25.67 -8.06 16.35
C SER A 69 -24.62 -6.96 16.56
N ALA A 70 -24.47 -6.48 17.80
CA ALA A 70 -23.41 -5.53 18.14
C ALA A 70 -22.01 -6.12 17.86
N THR A 71 -21.82 -7.41 18.15
CA THR A 71 -20.56 -8.13 17.89
C THR A 71 -20.27 -8.23 16.40
N ASP A 72 -21.29 -8.47 15.56
CA ASP A 72 -21.12 -8.54 14.10
C ASP A 72 -20.63 -7.20 13.54
N CYS A 73 -21.17 -6.08 14.04
CA CYS A 73 -20.72 -4.75 13.65
C CYS A 73 -19.24 -4.53 13.97
N ASP A 74 -18.77 -5.03 15.12
CA ASP A 74 -17.36 -4.91 15.52
C ASP A 74 -16.44 -5.84 14.71
N ILE A 75 -16.91 -7.03 14.35
CA ILE A 75 -16.19 -7.95 13.46
C ILE A 75 -16.03 -7.35 12.07
N VAL A 76 -17.12 -6.82 11.50
CA VAL A 76 -17.09 -6.18 10.17
C VAL A 76 -16.13 -4.99 10.16
N ARG A 77 -16.17 -4.13 11.19
CA ARG A 77 -15.23 -3.01 11.31
C ARG A 77 -13.78 -3.48 11.28
N ARG A 78 -13.44 -4.46 12.12
CA ARG A 78 -12.07 -5.01 12.20
C ARG A 78 -11.63 -5.66 10.88
N ALA A 79 -12.54 -6.38 10.21
CA ALA A 79 -12.26 -6.96 8.91
C ALA A 79 -11.95 -5.87 7.86
N CYS A 80 -12.79 -4.84 7.77
CA CYS A 80 -12.58 -3.71 6.85
C CYS A 80 -11.28 -2.94 7.16
N GLU A 81 -10.98 -2.71 8.45
CA GLU A 81 -9.73 -2.07 8.87
C GLU A 81 -8.51 -2.91 8.47
N SER A 82 -8.55 -4.23 8.67
CA SER A 82 -7.46 -5.12 8.31
C SER A 82 -7.22 -5.13 6.79
N VAL A 83 -8.29 -5.29 6.00
CA VAL A 83 -8.20 -5.31 4.52
C VAL A 83 -7.71 -3.99 3.98
N SER A 84 -8.26 -2.86 4.43
CA SER A 84 -7.86 -1.52 3.97
C SER A 84 -6.42 -1.17 4.37
N THR A 85 -5.98 -1.57 5.58
CA THR A 85 -4.58 -1.37 6.03
C THR A 85 -3.61 -2.14 5.15
N ARG A 86 -3.89 -3.42 4.89
CA ARG A 86 -3.06 -4.26 4.03
C ARG A 86 -2.98 -3.67 2.61
N ALA A 87 -4.12 -3.26 2.06
CA ALA A 87 -4.16 -2.62 0.74
C ALA A 87 -3.28 -1.34 0.70
N ALA A 88 -3.38 -0.48 1.71
CA ALA A 88 -2.55 0.73 1.79
C ALA A 88 -1.05 0.40 1.83
N HIS A 89 -0.63 -0.60 2.62
CA HIS A 89 0.77 -1.00 2.71
C HIS A 89 1.29 -1.61 1.40
N MET A 90 0.50 -2.46 0.73
CA MET A 90 0.88 -3.06 -0.55
C MET A 90 1.02 -2.00 -1.65
N CYS A 91 0.05 -1.08 -1.74
CA CYS A 91 0.14 0.05 -2.67
C CYS A 91 1.38 0.91 -2.38
N ALA A 92 1.68 1.16 -1.10
CA ALA A 92 2.84 1.92 -0.69
C ALA A 92 4.16 1.24 -1.09
N ALA A 93 4.26 -0.08 -0.95
CA ALA A 93 5.43 -0.84 -1.37
C ALA A 93 5.64 -0.78 -2.89
N GLY A 94 4.57 -0.92 -3.67
CA GLY A 94 4.63 -0.77 -5.13
C GLY A 94 5.15 0.61 -5.55
N LEU A 95 4.59 1.68 -4.96
CA LEU A 95 5.03 3.04 -5.26
C LEU A 95 6.48 3.29 -4.80
N ALA A 96 6.85 2.80 -3.61
CA ALA A 96 8.22 2.92 -3.11
C ALA A 96 9.23 2.25 -4.05
N GLY A 97 8.89 1.09 -4.62
CA GLY A 97 9.71 0.43 -5.63
C GLY A 97 9.95 1.32 -6.86
N VAL A 98 8.89 1.94 -7.39
CA VAL A 98 9.00 2.88 -8.52
C VAL A 98 9.87 4.09 -8.17
N ILE A 99 9.61 4.72 -7.03
CA ILE A 99 10.34 5.91 -6.57
C ILE A 99 11.83 5.60 -6.36
N ASN A 100 12.15 4.51 -5.67
CA ASN A 100 13.54 4.11 -5.43
C ASN A 100 14.27 3.79 -6.74
N ARG A 101 13.59 3.11 -7.67
CA ARG A 101 14.14 2.82 -9.01
C ARG A 101 14.40 4.10 -9.83
N MET A 102 13.54 5.11 -9.71
CA MET A 102 13.75 6.42 -10.33
C MET A 102 14.93 7.17 -9.70
N ARG A 103 15.03 7.17 -8.38
CA ARG A 103 16.15 7.77 -7.64
C ARG A 103 17.48 7.16 -8.07
N GLU A 104 17.57 5.84 -8.08
CA GLU A 104 18.76 5.10 -8.49
C GLU A 104 19.17 5.43 -9.92
N SER A 105 18.23 5.53 -10.87
CA SER A 105 18.57 5.91 -12.25
C SER A 105 19.09 7.32 -12.41
N ARG A 106 18.75 8.24 -11.48
CA ARG A 106 19.20 9.64 -11.52
C ARG A 106 20.47 9.88 -10.72
N SER A 107 20.92 8.89 -9.94
CA SER A 107 22.07 9.01 -9.03
C SER A 107 21.95 10.23 -8.09
N GLU A 108 20.74 10.52 -7.62
CA GLU A 108 20.46 11.60 -6.68
C GLU A 108 20.50 11.09 -5.24
N ASP A 109 21.23 11.80 -4.37
CA ASP A 109 21.26 11.50 -2.94
C ASP A 109 19.88 11.70 -2.29
N VAL A 110 19.23 12.81 -2.61
CA VAL A 110 17.85 13.13 -2.20
C VAL A 110 17.04 13.50 -3.44
N MET A 111 16.01 12.69 -3.75
CA MET A 111 15.13 12.94 -4.90
C MET A 111 13.84 13.65 -4.46
N ARG A 112 13.53 14.78 -5.09
CA ARG A 112 12.22 15.45 -4.96
C ARG A 112 11.28 14.93 -6.03
N ILE A 113 10.13 14.40 -5.64
CA ILE A 113 9.16 13.84 -6.58
C ILE A 113 7.72 14.20 -6.19
N THR A 114 6.91 14.47 -7.22
CA THR A 114 5.47 14.71 -7.07
C THR A 114 4.70 13.54 -7.68
N VAL A 115 3.77 12.98 -6.91
CA VAL A 115 2.92 11.87 -7.32
C VAL A 115 1.49 12.36 -7.47
N GLY A 116 0.97 12.32 -8.70
CA GLY A 116 -0.44 12.52 -8.98
C GLY A 116 -1.23 11.27 -8.57
N VAL A 117 -2.27 11.45 -7.76
CA VAL A 117 -3.10 10.34 -7.26
C VAL A 117 -4.58 10.65 -7.53
N ASP A 118 -5.29 9.64 -7.99
CA ASP A 118 -6.75 9.66 -8.15
C ASP A 118 -7.33 8.30 -7.71
N GLY A 119 -8.62 8.28 -7.38
CA GLY A 119 -9.35 7.09 -6.94
C GLY A 119 -10.19 7.32 -5.69
N SER A 120 -11.40 6.77 -5.68
CA SER A 120 -12.36 6.92 -4.57
C SER A 120 -11.83 6.37 -3.24
N VAL A 121 -11.11 5.24 -3.25
CA VAL A 121 -10.50 4.68 -2.03
C VAL A 121 -9.50 5.66 -1.41
N TYR A 122 -8.66 6.30 -2.22
CA TYR A 122 -7.69 7.27 -1.72
C TYR A 122 -8.35 8.58 -1.25
N LYS A 123 -9.44 9.00 -1.90
CA LYS A 123 -10.16 10.25 -1.60
C LYS A 123 -11.12 10.14 -0.41
N LEU A 124 -11.87 9.04 -0.32
CA LEU A 124 -13.04 8.91 0.56
C LEU A 124 -12.79 8.00 1.77
N HIS A 125 -11.82 7.09 1.71
CA HIS A 125 -11.59 6.17 2.82
C HIS A 125 -10.90 6.90 3.98
N PRO A 126 -11.41 6.83 5.23
CA PRO A 126 -11.00 7.70 6.33
C PRO A 126 -9.50 7.62 6.65
N SER A 127 -8.92 6.41 6.66
CA SER A 127 -7.53 6.21 7.07
C SER A 127 -6.59 5.75 5.94
N PHE A 128 -7.07 5.58 4.70
CA PHE A 128 -6.25 4.93 3.66
C PHE A 128 -5.09 5.83 3.24
N LYS A 129 -5.38 7.09 2.94
CA LYS A 129 -4.40 8.10 2.52
C LYS A 129 -3.26 8.25 3.53
N GLU A 130 -3.61 8.36 4.81
CA GLU A 130 -2.63 8.51 5.90
C GLU A 130 -1.72 7.29 6.03
N ARG A 131 -2.31 6.08 6.12
CA ARG A 131 -1.54 4.82 6.22
C ARG A 131 -0.63 4.60 5.01
N PHE A 132 -1.15 4.93 3.83
CA PHE A 132 -0.39 4.87 2.58
C PHE A 132 0.79 5.85 2.60
N HIS A 133 0.58 7.13 2.92
CA HIS A 133 1.66 8.13 3.00
C HIS A 133 2.73 7.76 4.02
N ALA A 134 2.33 7.35 5.22
CA ALA A 134 3.25 6.92 6.27
C ALA A 134 4.12 5.75 5.80
N SER A 135 3.50 4.77 5.14
CA SER A 135 4.21 3.59 4.62
C SER A 135 5.16 3.93 3.48
N VAL A 136 4.77 4.78 2.54
CA VAL A 136 5.65 5.21 1.44
C VAL A 136 6.88 5.92 2.01
N ARG A 137 6.70 6.91 2.90
CA ARG A 137 7.82 7.65 3.51
C ARG A 137 8.80 6.74 4.24
N ARG A 138 8.28 5.73 4.95
CA ARG A 138 9.13 4.73 5.64
C ARG A 138 9.97 3.90 4.65
N LEU A 139 9.44 3.61 3.46
CA LEU A 139 10.11 2.80 2.44
C LEU A 139 11.00 3.63 1.50
N THR A 140 10.93 4.96 1.55
CA THR A 140 11.68 5.89 0.69
C THR A 140 12.34 7.00 1.51
N PRO A 141 13.28 6.70 2.43
CA PRO A 141 13.84 7.68 3.36
C PRO A 141 14.60 8.83 2.67
N ASN A 142 15.13 8.57 1.47
CA ASN A 142 15.94 9.53 0.70
C ASN A 142 15.12 10.25 -0.39
N CYS A 143 13.80 10.34 -0.22
CA CYS A 143 12.91 10.96 -1.19
C CYS A 143 11.95 11.93 -0.51
N GLU A 144 11.85 13.14 -1.05
CA GLU A 144 10.85 14.13 -0.64
C GLU A 144 9.64 14.02 -1.58
N ILE A 145 8.52 13.54 -1.05
CA ILE A 145 7.36 13.15 -1.85
C ILE A 145 6.18 14.09 -1.58
N THR A 146 5.71 14.75 -2.63
CA THR A 146 4.48 15.54 -2.62
C THR A 146 3.36 14.77 -3.32
N PHE A 147 2.23 14.55 -2.64
CA PHE A 147 1.06 13.89 -3.23
C PHE A 147 0.03 14.93 -3.66
N ILE A 148 -0.35 14.93 -4.94
CA ILE A 148 -1.37 15.82 -5.49
C ILE A 148 -2.59 15.00 -5.90
N GLN A 149 -3.76 15.37 -5.38
CA GLN A 149 -5.03 14.78 -5.80
C GLN A 149 -5.49 15.40 -7.11
N SER A 150 -5.81 14.58 -8.10
CA SER A 150 -6.42 15.07 -9.34
C SER A 150 -7.94 15.03 -9.27
N GLU A 151 -8.60 16.09 -9.72
CA GLU A 151 -10.06 16.20 -9.76
C GLU A 151 -10.65 15.58 -11.03
N ASP A 152 -9.99 15.80 -12.17
CA ASP A 152 -10.25 15.16 -13.47
C ASP A 152 -8.91 14.87 -14.17
N GLY A 153 -8.16 13.90 -13.63
CA GLY A 153 -6.80 13.61 -14.12
C GLY A 153 -6.77 12.95 -15.49
N SER A 154 -7.74 12.05 -15.74
CA SER A 154 -7.76 11.25 -16.96
C SER A 154 -8.12 12.11 -18.18
N GLY A 155 -9.16 12.95 -18.09
CA GLY A 155 -9.59 13.79 -19.22
C GLY A 155 -8.55 14.85 -19.58
N ARG A 156 -8.11 15.62 -18.58
CA ARG A 156 -7.10 16.68 -18.77
C ARG A 156 -5.74 16.12 -19.20
N GLY A 157 -5.33 14.99 -18.62
CA GLY A 157 -4.10 14.31 -18.99
C GLY A 157 -4.12 13.82 -20.44
N ALA A 158 -5.22 13.18 -20.87
CA ALA A 158 -5.39 12.74 -22.25
C ALA A 158 -5.35 13.91 -23.25
N ALA A 159 -6.03 15.02 -22.93
CA ALA A 159 -6.01 16.21 -23.78
C ALA A 159 -4.59 16.78 -23.95
N LEU A 160 -3.79 16.85 -22.87
CA LEU A 160 -2.40 17.32 -22.92
C LEU A 160 -1.52 16.40 -23.77
N VAL A 161 -1.66 15.08 -23.63
CA VAL A 161 -0.92 14.11 -24.45
C VAL A 161 -1.28 14.26 -25.92
N SER A 162 -2.57 14.37 -26.24
CA SER A 162 -3.06 14.60 -27.61
C SER A 162 -2.50 15.88 -28.21
N ALA A 163 -2.49 16.99 -27.46
CA ALA A 163 -1.91 18.25 -27.93
C ALA A 163 -0.43 18.12 -28.29
N VAL A 164 0.36 17.43 -27.45
CA VAL A 164 1.79 17.17 -27.72
C VAL A 164 2.00 16.27 -28.93
N ALA A 165 1.19 15.21 -29.07
CA ALA A 165 1.25 14.29 -30.20
C ALA A 165 0.90 14.98 -31.52
N CYS A 166 -0.18 15.77 -31.55
CA CYS A 166 -0.58 16.56 -32.71
C CYS A 166 0.53 17.54 -33.12
N LYS A 167 1.14 18.22 -32.15
CA LYS A 167 2.28 19.12 -32.41
C LYS A 167 3.45 18.39 -33.05
N LYS A 168 3.83 17.21 -32.53
CA LYS A 168 4.92 16.40 -33.10
C LYS A 168 4.60 15.89 -34.50
N ALA A 169 3.38 15.41 -34.73
CA ALA A 169 2.95 14.93 -36.05
C ALA A 169 3.01 16.04 -37.10
N CYS A 170 2.58 17.25 -36.74
CA CYS A 170 2.67 18.43 -37.61
C CYS A 170 4.12 18.83 -37.92
N MET A 171 5.05 18.71 -36.95
CA MET A 171 6.47 19.03 -37.14
C MET A 171 7.25 17.99 -37.95
N LEU A 172 6.86 16.71 -37.90
CA LEU A 172 7.52 15.62 -38.64
C LEU A 172 7.01 15.45 -40.07
N GLY A 173 5.91 16.10 -40.42
CA GLY A 173 5.37 16.16 -41.79
C GLY A 173 5.92 17.32 -42.63
N GLN A 174 6.94 18.04 -42.14
CA GLN A 174 7.71 19.07 -42.84
C GLN A 174 9.15 18.60 -43.01
#